data_AF-A0A6B3GCP1-F1
#
_entry.id   AF-A0A6B3GCP1-F1
#
_cell.length_a   1.000
_cell.length_b   1.000
_cell.length_c   1.000
_cell.angle_alpha   90.00
_cell.angle_beta   90.00
_cell.angle_gamma   90.00
#
_symmetry.space_group_name_H-M   'P 1'
#
loop_
_entity.id
_entity.type
_entity.pdbx_description
1 polymer ?
#
loop_
_entity_poly.entity_id
_entity_poly.type
_entity_poly.pdbx_seq_one_letter_code
_entity_poly.pdbx_strand_id
1 'polypeptide(L)'
;MWLMRDSVSAQFQKEFTADFEKRHPTIDVKIQIQEWDGIGQKITAALASNDAPDVIEAGNTQVAQFAESGGLLDLSDRKDELNGEDWLSGLAEP
;
A
#
# COMPACT_ATOMS: atom_id res chain seq x y z
N MET A 1 -4.17 -0.34 -7.06
CA MET A 1 -3.05 -0.44 -6.09
C MET A 1 -1.72 -0.64 -6.80
N TRP A 2 -0.65 -0.15 -6.20
CA TRP A 2 0.72 -0.43 -6.62
C TRP A 2 1.34 -1.51 -5.77
N LEU A 3 1.96 -2.49 -6.43
CA LEU A 3 2.80 -3.50 -5.81
C LEU A 3 4.19 -3.45 -6.46
N MET A 4 5.21 -3.89 -5.76
CA MET A 4 6.57 -3.89 -6.27
C MET A 4 6.90 -5.21 -6.97
N ARG A 5 7.76 -5.13 -7.99
CA ARG A 5 8.27 -6.30 -8.68
C ARG A 5 8.93 -7.24 -7.67
N ASP A 6 8.60 -8.52 -7.81
CA ASP A 6 9.09 -9.64 -7.00
C ASP A 6 8.66 -9.63 -5.51
N SER A 7 7.80 -8.70 -5.06
CA SER A 7 7.24 -8.73 -3.71
C SER A 7 6.24 -9.86 -3.49
N VAL A 8 5.46 -10.20 -4.52
CA VAL A 8 4.49 -11.31 -4.50
C VAL A 8 4.47 -12.03 -5.85
N SER A 9 4.19 -13.34 -5.81
CA SER A 9 4.11 -14.14 -7.04
C SER A 9 2.92 -13.74 -7.91
N ALA A 10 3.02 -13.97 -9.22
CA ALA A 10 1.89 -13.76 -10.13
C ALA A 10 0.67 -14.63 -9.77
N GLN A 11 0.91 -15.83 -9.23
CA GLN A 11 -0.15 -16.71 -8.76
C GLN A 11 -0.90 -16.09 -7.58
N PHE A 12 -0.16 -15.57 -6.59
CA PHE A 12 -0.75 -14.89 -5.46
C PHE A 12 -1.59 -13.68 -5.88
N GLN A 13 -1.07 -12.83 -6.79
CA GLN A 13 -1.80 -11.67 -7.31
C GLN A 13 -3.15 -12.09 -7.92
N LYS A 14 -3.15 -13.14 -8.74
CA LYS A 14 -4.36 -13.64 -9.39
C LYS A 14 -5.38 -14.18 -8.40
N GLU A 15 -4.94 -15.01 -7.45
CA GLU A 15 -5.80 -15.61 -6.43
C GLU A 15 -6.37 -14.54 -5.48
N PHE A 16 -5.52 -13.63 -5.01
CA PHE A 16 -5.93 -12.51 -4.16
C PHE A 16 -6.99 -11.64 -4.84
N THR A 17 -6.74 -11.18 -6.07
CA THR A 17 -7.71 -10.37 -6.81
C THR A 17 -9.04 -11.10 -6.97
N ALA A 18 -9.02 -12.35 -7.42
CA ALA A 18 -10.25 -13.13 -7.63
C ALA A 18 -11.05 -13.33 -6.33
N ASP A 19 -10.38 -13.71 -5.24
CA ASP A 19 -11.04 -13.97 -3.96
C ASP A 19 -11.52 -12.68 -3.27
N PHE A 20 -10.80 -11.56 -3.46
CA PHE A 20 -11.22 -10.26 -2.94
C PHE A 20 -12.47 -9.76 -3.69
N GLU A 21 -12.45 -9.72 -5.01
CA GLU A 21 -13.57 -9.26 -5.83
C GLU A 21 -14.81 -10.14 -5.66
N LYS A 22 -14.62 -11.46 -5.48
CA LYS A 22 -15.72 -12.38 -5.16
C LYS A 22 -16.42 -12.02 -3.85
N ARG A 23 -15.67 -11.57 -2.83
CA ARG A 23 -16.22 -11.13 -1.53
C ARG A 23 -16.75 -9.70 -1.57
N HIS A 24 -16.24 -8.89 -2.48
CA HIS A 24 -16.57 -7.48 -2.63
C HIS A 24 -16.97 -7.17 -4.08
N PRO A 25 -18.17 -7.59 -4.52
CA PRO A 25 -18.57 -7.61 -5.94
C PRO A 25 -18.68 -6.22 -6.58
N THR A 26 -18.60 -5.15 -5.79
CA THR A 26 -18.62 -3.76 -6.26
C THR A 26 -17.23 -3.14 -6.38
N ILE A 27 -16.17 -3.88 -6.04
CA ILE A 27 -14.79 -3.41 -6.09
C ILE A 27 -14.05 -4.18 -7.19
N ASP A 28 -13.31 -3.45 -8.04
CA ASP A 28 -12.43 -3.97 -9.08
C ASP A 28 -10.97 -3.67 -8.69
N VAL A 29 -10.17 -4.72 -8.50
CA VAL A 29 -8.80 -4.63 -7.99
C VAL A 29 -7.82 -4.58 -9.17
N LYS A 30 -7.33 -3.38 -9.44
CA LYS A 30 -6.28 -3.14 -10.45
C LYS A 30 -4.91 -3.08 -9.81
N ILE A 31 -4.11 -4.12 -10.03
CA ILE A 31 -2.70 -4.17 -9.62
C ILE A 31 -1.82 -3.58 -10.71
N GLN A 32 -0.95 -2.63 -10.35
CA GLN A 32 0.09 -2.10 -11.23
C GLN A 32 1.45 -2.37 -10.61
N ILE A 33 2.25 -3.21 -11.27
CA ILE A 33 3.61 -3.54 -10.81
C ILE A 33 4.55 -2.36 -11.06
N GLN A 34 5.28 -1.97 -10.02
CA GLN A 34 6.30 -0.94 -10.02
C GLN A 34 7.69 -1.55 -9.85
N GLU A 35 8.72 -0.85 -10.34
CA GLU A 35 10.11 -1.19 -10.04
C GLU A 35 10.54 -0.53 -8.73
N TRP A 36 11.44 -1.18 -7.99
CA TRP A 36 12.06 -0.58 -6.80
C TRP A 36 12.96 0.60 -7.17
N ASP A 37 13.64 0.53 -8.31
CA ASP A 37 14.48 1.62 -8.77
C ASP A 37 13.64 2.87 -9.08
N GLY A 38 14.01 4.00 -8.49
CA GLY A 38 13.30 5.27 -8.63
C GLY A 38 11.94 5.36 -7.91
N ILE A 39 11.51 4.34 -7.16
CA ILE A 39 10.16 4.33 -6.57
C ILE A 39 9.89 5.47 -5.59
N GLY A 40 10.90 5.88 -4.82
CA GLY A 40 10.75 6.95 -3.83
C GLY A 40 10.33 8.28 -4.47
N GLN A 41 10.98 8.64 -5.58
CA GLN A 41 10.62 9.83 -6.36
C GLN A 41 9.23 9.69 -6.98
N LYS A 42 8.89 8.49 -7.48
CA LYS A 42 7.58 8.22 -8.09
C LYS A 42 6.44 8.30 -7.07
N ILE A 43 6.59 7.74 -5.87
CA ILE A 43 5.62 7.86 -4.78
C ILE A 43 5.49 9.32 -4.37
N THR A 44 6.61 10.04 -4.16
CA THR A 44 6.58 11.47 -3.80
C THR A 44 5.82 12.30 -4.84
N ALA A 45 6.06 12.07 -6.12
CA ALA A 45 5.34 12.75 -7.20
C ALA A 45 3.85 12.36 -7.23
N ALA A 46 3.52 11.09 -6.99
CA ALA A 46 2.15 10.61 -6.93
C ALA A 46 1.39 11.29 -5.78
N LEU A 47 1.95 11.32 -4.56
CA LEU A 47 1.36 11.96 -3.38
C LEU A 47 1.16 13.48 -3.54
N ALA A 48 1.99 14.13 -4.37
CA ALA A 48 1.84 15.55 -4.70
C ALA A 48 0.83 15.82 -5.85
N SER A 49 0.30 14.76 -6.47
CA SER A 49 -0.62 14.83 -7.61
C SER A 49 -1.99 14.25 -7.26
N ASN A 50 -2.96 14.42 -8.15
CA ASN A 50 -4.30 13.88 -7.98
C ASN A 50 -4.49 12.49 -8.64
N ASP A 51 -3.39 11.89 -9.15
CA ASP A 51 -3.38 10.65 -9.91
C ASP A 51 -2.69 9.50 -9.15
N ALA A 52 -2.53 9.63 -7.82
CA ALA A 52 -2.03 8.54 -6.98
C ALA A 52 -3.01 7.35 -6.97
N PRO A 53 -2.51 6.11 -6.88
CA PRO A 53 -3.39 4.96 -6.63
C PRO A 53 -3.93 5.00 -5.19
N ASP A 54 -5.03 4.29 -4.94
CA ASP A 54 -5.66 4.24 -3.62
C ASP A 54 -4.81 3.56 -2.54
N VAL A 55 -3.97 2.61 -2.95
CA VAL A 55 -3.09 1.82 -2.07
C VAL A 55 -1.73 1.66 -2.74
N ILE A 56 -0.67 1.91 -1.97
CA ILE A 56 0.73 1.85 -2.41
C ILE A 56 1.49 0.92 -1.47
N GLU A 57 2.13 -0.11 -2.01
CA GLU A 57 3.21 -0.81 -1.31
C GLU A 57 4.41 0.14 -1.15
N ALA A 58 4.94 0.28 0.07
CA ALA A 58 6.11 1.10 0.34
C ALA A 58 7.16 0.31 1.13
N GLY A 59 8.43 0.57 0.86
CA GLY A 59 9.52 0.03 1.66
C GLY A 59 9.69 0.82 2.97
N ASN A 60 9.95 0.10 4.06
CA ASN A 60 9.98 0.65 5.44
C ASN A 60 10.79 1.95 5.59
N THR A 61 11.97 2.04 4.98
CA THR A 61 12.90 3.17 5.14
C THR A 61 12.31 4.54 4.82
N GLN A 62 11.37 4.61 3.87
CA GLN A 62 10.80 5.88 3.38
C GLN A 62 9.38 6.15 3.89
N VAL A 63 8.78 5.22 4.64
CA VAL A 63 7.40 5.35 5.13
C VAL A 63 7.22 6.59 6.00
N ALA A 64 8.17 6.87 6.91
CA ALA A 64 8.12 8.05 7.77
C ALA A 64 8.09 9.36 6.94
N GLN A 65 8.94 9.47 5.92
CA GLN A 65 8.96 10.63 5.01
C GLN A 65 7.64 10.80 4.26
N PHE A 66 7.03 9.70 3.79
CA PHE A 66 5.74 9.77 3.11
C PHE A 66 4.60 10.17 4.06
N ALA A 67 4.62 9.68 5.30
CA ALA A 67 3.65 10.08 6.32
C ALA A 67 3.76 11.58 6.66
N GLU A 68 4.98 12.10 6.81
CA GLU A 68 5.23 13.52 7.05
C GLU A 68 4.79 14.44 5.89
N SER A 69 4.70 13.91 4.66
CA SER A 69 4.29 14.69 3.50
C SER A 69 2.84 15.19 3.56
N GLY A 70 2.00 14.58 4.40
CA GLY A 70 0.56 14.84 4.48
C GLY A 70 -0.25 14.29 3.31
N GLY A 71 0.39 13.60 2.34
CA GLY A 71 -0.29 12.99 1.19
C GLY A 71 -0.90 11.61 1.46
N LEU A 72 -0.64 11.03 2.65
CA LEU A 72 -1.23 9.76 3.06
C LEU A 72 -2.47 9.99 3.93
N LEU A 73 -3.46 9.10 3.77
CA LEU A 73 -4.60 9.05 4.67
C LEU A 73 -4.13 8.56 6.05
N ASP A 74 -4.35 9.35 7.09
CA ASP A 74 -4.12 8.93 8.48
C ASP A 74 -5.18 7.89 8.87
N LEU A 75 -4.71 6.72 9.31
CA LEU A 75 -5.53 5.59 9.74
C LEU A 75 -5.32 5.27 11.23
N SER A 76 -4.70 6.17 11.99
CA SER A 76 -4.39 5.96 13.41
C SER A 76 -5.63 5.66 14.25
N ASP A 77 -6.79 6.22 13.88
CA ASP A 77 -8.09 6.00 14.53
C ASP A 77 -8.71 4.63 14.21
N ARG A 78 -8.21 3.94 13.18
CA ARG A 78 -8.67 2.61 12.74
C ARG A 78 -7.74 1.48 13.16
N LYS A 79 -6.78 1.74 14.05
CA LYS A 79 -5.84 0.74 14.54
C LYS A 79 -6.52 -0.56 14.99
N ASP A 80 -7.61 -0.45 15.75
CA ASP A 80 -8.36 -1.61 16.24
C ASP A 80 -9.01 -2.41 15.10
N GLU A 81 -9.58 -1.72 14.10
CA GLU A 81 -10.17 -2.36 12.90
C GLU A 81 -9.13 -3.09 12.04
N LEU A 82 -7.88 -2.62 12.09
CA LEU A 82 -6.74 -3.15 11.33
C LEU A 82 -5.92 -4.20 12.12
N ASN A 83 -6.47 -4.70 13.23
CA ASN A 83 -5.81 -5.66 14.13
C ASN A 83 -4.45 -5.16 14.64
N GLY A 84 -4.40 -3.91 15.10
CA GLY A 84 -3.18 -3.26 15.58
C GLY A 84 -2.43 -3.98 16.71
N GLU A 85 -3.13 -4.82 17.48
CA GLU A 85 -2.55 -5.66 18.53
C GLU A 85 -1.65 -6.77 17.96
N ASP A 86 -1.86 -7.19 16.71
CA ASP A 86 -1.09 -8.23 16.03
C ASP A 86 0.13 -7.67 15.27
N TRP A 87 0.31 -6.34 15.27
CA TRP A 87 1.40 -5.70 14.53
C TRP A 87 2.75 -5.99 15.18
N LEU A 88 3.79 -6.10 14.36
CA LEU A 88 5.16 -6.21 14.85
C LEU A 88 5.51 -4.93 15.63
N SER A 89 5.88 -5.07 16.91
CA SER A 89 6.15 -3.93 17.79
C SER A 89 7.18 -2.95 17.20
N GLY A 90 8.23 -3.46 16.57
CA GLY A 90 9.25 -2.64 15.91
C GLY A 90 8.80 -1.90 14.64
N LEU A 91 7.56 -2.09 14.19
CA LEU A 91 6.92 -1.36 13.09
C LEU A 91 5.65 -0.61 13.54
N ALA A 92 5.21 -0.81 14.78
CA ALA A 92 3.96 -0.27 15.32
C ALA A 92 4.14 1.04 16.10
N GLU A 93 5.37 1.30 16.57
CA GLU A 93 5.73 2.54 17.26
C GLU A 93 6.33 3.55 16.25
N PRO A 94 6.05 4.86 16.43
CA PRO A 94 6.57 5.92 15.56
C PRO A 94 8.09 6.09 15.62
#